data_AF-A0AAT9IW80-F1
#
_entry.id   AF-A0AAT9IW80-F1
#
_cell.length_a   1.000
_cell.length_b   1.000
_cell.length_c   1.000
_cell.angle_alpha   90.00
_cell.angle_beta   90.00
_cell.angle_gamma   90.00
#
_symmetry.space_group_name_H-M   'P 1'
#
loop_
_entity.id
_entity.type
_entity.pdbx_description
1 polymer ?
#
loop_
_entity_poly.entity_id
_entity_poly.type
_entity_poly.pdbx_seq_one_letter_code
_entity_poly.pdbx_strand_id
1 'polypeptide(L)'
;MIIEISDPHDERLDLYRDVKDRDLTDREGLFMAEGKVVLERLFSSPLAQTVSVLTTPERLKGLAHLPEAPVYVVAQDLMDDLAGFPIHRGYLALGRYAPPKSLSEILAGERVRVVVLSGIANTDNMGGLMRNAAAFGVDAVILEFHLLRRALPESHPRQCRRRVAGAALSRQNSA
;
A
#
# COMPACT_ATOMS: atom_id res chain seq x y z
N MET A 1 9.67 12.93 -10.43
CA MET A 1 10.85 12.99 -11.35
C MET A 1 10.88 11.69 -12.15
N ILE A 2 11.00 11.74 -13.49
CA ILE A 2 11.07 10.53 -14.33
C ILE A 2 12.55 10.17 -14.58
N ILE A 3 12.89 8.90 -14.41
CA ILE A 3 14.24 8.35 -14.61
C ILE A 3 14.12 7.10 -15.48
N GLU A 4 14.75 7.10 -16.64
CA GLU A 4 14.87 5.91 -17.47
C GLU A 4 16.01 5.03 -16.96
N ILE A 5 15.76 3.73 -16.81
CA ILE A 5 16.74 2.75 -16.34
C ILE A 5 16.78 1.61 -17.36
N SER A 6 17.98 1.34 -17.88
CA SER A 6 18.24 0.25 -18.80
C SER A 6 19.17 -0.83 -18.21
N ASP A 7 19.90 -0.50 -17.15
CA ASP A 7 20.78 -1.44 -16.47
C ASP A 7 19.95 -2.37 -15.56
N PRO A 8 19.93 -3.69 -15.83
CA PRO A 8 19.23 -4.64 -14.98
C PRO A 8 19.79 -4.71 -13.57
N HIS A 9 21.01 -4.24 -13.31
CA HIS A 9 21.67 -4.26 -12.01
C HIS A 9 21.63 -2.92 -11.26
N ASP A 10 20.85 -1.93 -11.73
CA ASP A 10 20.67 -0.66 -11.01
C ASP A 10 20.07 -0.92 -9.61
N GLU A 11 20.75 -0.43 -8.57
CA GLU A 11 20.38 -0.61 -7.15
C GLU A 11 18.98 -0.04 -6.84
N ARG A 12 18.50 0.94 -7.61
CA ARG A 12 17.14 1.50 -7.45
C ARG A 12 16.05 0.48 -7.72
N LEU A 13 16.37 -0.57 -8.49
CA LEU A 13 15.44 -1.63 -8.85
C LEU A 13 15.39 -2.76 -7.79
N ASP A 14 16.28 -2.75 -6.80
CA ASP A 14 16.44 -3.87 -5.87
C ASP A 14 15.21 -4.19 -5.03
N LEU A 15 14.38 -3.18 -4.73
CA LEU A 15 13.11 -3.37 -4.01
C LEU A 15 11.97 -3.89 -4.91
N TYR A 16 12.17 -3.86 -6.22
CA TYR A 16 11.26 -4.41 -7.23
C TYR A 16 11.65 -5.82 -7.70
N ARG A 17 12.76 -6.38 -7.18
CA ARG A 17 13.18 -7.75 -7.45
C ARG A 17 12.44 -8.74 -6.57
N ASP A 18 12.06 -9.89 -7.14
CA ASP A 18 11.50 -11.05 -6.43
C ASP A 18 10.27 -10.69 -5.56
N VAL A 19 9.41 -9.82 -6.08
CA VAL A 19 8.24 -9.25 -5.38
C VAL A 19 7.30 -10.32 -4.83
N LYS A 20 7.28 -11.51 -5.43
CA LYS A 20 6.42 -12.64 -5.03
C LYS A 20 6.75 -13.20 -3.65
N ASP A 21 8.01 -13.16 -3.24
CA ASP A 21 8.51 -13.79 -2.01
C ASP A 21 8.91 -12.79 -0.92
N ARG A 22 8.91 -11.49 -1.24
CA ARG A 22 9.30 -10.45 -0.28
C ARG A 22 8.08 -9.92 0.47
N ASP A 23 7.98 -10.34 1.72
CA ASP A 23 7.19 -9.60 2.67
C ASP A 23 7.88 -8.26 3.00
N LEU A 24 7.48 -7.21 2.30
CA LEU A 24 8.01 -5.85 2.50
C LEU A 24 7.58 -5.26 3.86
N THR A 25 6.65 -5.91 4.57
CA THR A 25 6.07 -5.37 5.80
C THR A 25 7.05 -5.40 6.98
N ASP A 26 8.06 -6.28 6.94
CA ASP A 26 9.18 -6.30 7.90
C ASP A 26 10.13 -5.10 7.73
N ARG A 27 10.05 -4.37 6.60
CA ARG A 27 10.88 -3.19 6.32
C ARG A 27 10.07 -1.91 6.49
N GLU A 28 10.06 -1.36 7.70
CA GLU A 28 9.61 0.02 7.98
C GLU A 28 8.21 0.39 7.42
N GLY A 29 7.30 -0.57 7.32
CA GLY A 29 5.95 -0.34 6.80
C GLY A 29 5.88 -0.13 5.28
N LEU A 30 6.84 -0.67 4.52
CA LEU A 30 6.80 -0.70 3.06
C LEU A 30 5.79 -1.74 2.54
N PHE A 31 5.20 -1.46 1.38
CA PHE A 31 4.35 -2.39 0.65
C PHE A 31 4.46 -2.15 -0.86
N MET A 32 4.14 -3.18 -1.65
CA MET A 32 4.03 -3.07 -3.10
C MET A 32 2.58 -2.90 -3.52
N ALA A 33 2.32 -1.94 -4.40
CA ALA A 33 1.04 -1.73 -5.06
C ALA A 33 1.17 -2.05 -6.55
N GLU A 34 0.19 -2.77 -7.09
CA GLU A 34 0.13 -3.11 -8.52
C GLU A 34 -1.15 -2.59 -9.18
N GLY A 35 -0.99 -2.02 -10.36
CA GLY A 35 -2.08 -1.64 -11.26
C GLY A 35 -2.42 -0.16 -11.20
N LYS A 36 -2.76 0.39 -12.36
CA LYS A 36 -3.04 1.82 -12.58
C LYS A 36 -3.92 2.45 -11.50
N VAL A 37 -5.10 1.88 -11.27
CA VAL A 37 -6.10 2.45 -10.34
C VAL A 37 -5.59 2.43 -8.88
N VAL A 38 -4.79 1.43 -8.51
CA VAL A 38 -4.22 1.34 -7.16
C VAL A 38 -3.14 2.40 -6.98
N LEU A 39 -2.27 2.58 -7.98
CA LEU A 39 -1.24 3.61 -7.99
C LEU A 39 -1.84 5.02 -7.92
N GLU A 40 -2.82 5.34 -8.76
CA GLU A 40 -3.47 6.66 -8.77
C GLU A 40 -4.17 6.98 -7.43
N ARG A 41 -4.72 5.96 -6.76
CA ARG A 41 -5.24 6.11 -5.40
C ARG A 41 -4.13 6.31 -4.37
N LEU A 42 -3.01 5.62 -4.52
CA LEU A 42 -1.86 5.77 -3.64
C LEU A 42 -1.26 7.18 -3.72
N PHE A 43 -1.18 7.76 -4.93
CA PHE A 43 -0.62 9.10 -5.15
C PHE A 43 -1.36 10.21 -4.39
N SER A 44 -2.64 10.00 -4.09
CA SER A 44 -3.51 10.95 -3.38
C SER A 44 -3.87 10.51 -1.96
N SER A 45 -3.31 9.39 -1.48
CA SER A 45 -3.70 8.82 -0.20
C SER A 45 -3.00 9.53 0.97
N PRO A 46 -3.73 9.93 2.03
CA PRO A 46 -3.10 10.38 3.28
C PRO A 46 -2.66 9.20 4.17
N LEU A 47 -3.00 7.97 3.80
CA LEU A 47 -2.71 6.76 4.58
C LEU A 47 -1.34 6.17 4.26
N ALA A 48 -0.77 6.53 3.12
CA ALA A 48 0.50 6.01 2.67
C ALA A 48 1.18 7.03 1.76
N GLN A 49 2.50 7.09 1.85
CA GLN A 49 3.34 7.86 0.96
C GLN A 49 3.79 6.97 -0.20
N THR A 50 3.79 7.51 -1.41
CA THR A 50 4.47 6.86 -2.55
C THR A 50 5.98 7.05 -2.37
N VAL A 51 6.74 5.96 -2.32
CA VAL A 51 8.20 5.97 -2.21
C VAL A 51 8.84 6.03 -3.60
N SER A 52 8.36 5.20 -4.51
CA SER A 52 8.77 5.19 -5.91
C SER A 52 7.77 4.45 -6.79
N VAL A 53 7.81 4.69 -8.10
CA VAL A 53 7.01 3.99 -9.11
C VAL A 53 7.95 3.31 -10.09
N LEU A 54 7.60 2.11 -10.54
CA LEU A 54 8.24 1.40 -11.64
C LEU A 54 7.18 1.12 -12.72
N THR A 55 7.42 1.58 -13.94
CA THR A 55 6.48 1.42 -15.05
C THR A 55 7.21 1.37 -16.39
N THR A 56 6.49 1.18 -17.50
CA THR A 56 7.03 1.20 -18.86
C THR A 56 6.66 2.49 -19.58
N PRO A 57 7.37 2.86 -20.68
CA PRO A 57 7.05 4.07 -21.46
C PRO A 57 5.59 4.13 -21.93
N GLU A 58 5.02 2.99 -22.35
CA GLU A 58 3.63 2.90 -22.82
C GLU A 58 2.64 3.15 -21.69
N ARG A 59 2.95 2.59 -20.52
CA ARG A 59 2.08 2.63 -19.34
C ARG A 59 2.14 3.98 -18.64
N LEU A 60 3.29 4.63 -18.62
CA LEU A 60 3.48 5.97 -18.08
C LEU A 60 2.46 6.96 -18.66
N LYS A 61 2.24 6.93 -19.97
CA LYS A 61 1.28 7.78 -20.69
C LYS A 61 -0.17 7.58 -20.24
N GLY A 62 -0.46 6.43 -19.63
CA GLY A 62 -1.77 6.08 -19.12
C GLY A 62 -2.08 6.65 -17.74
N LEU A 63 -1.11 7.16 -16.98
CA LEU A 63 -1.36 7.73 -15.65
C LEU A 63 -2.00 9.12 -15.77
N ALA A 64 -3.04 9.38 -14.98
CA ALA A 64 -3.69 10.70 -14.96
C ALA A 64 -2.80 11.79 -14.37
N HIS A 65 -1.94 11.44 -13.41
CA HIS A 65 -0.96 12.31 -12.78
C HIS A 65 0.22 11.48 -12.28
N LEU A 66 1.34 12.15 -12.04
CA LEU A 66 2.55 11.55 -11.49
C LEU A 66 2.67 11.87 -9.99
N PRO A 67 3.24 10.96 -9.19
CA PRO A 67 3.57 11.27 -7.81
C PRO A 67 4.75 12.25 -7.75
N GLU A 68 4.95 12.87 -6.59
CA GLU A 68 6.17 13.63 -6.30
C GLU A 68 7.41 12.73 -6.21
N ALA A 69 7.20 11.43 -5.98
CA ALA A 69 8.21 10.40 -5.90
C ALA A 69 8.95 10.15 -7.24
N PRO A 70 10.12 9.48 -7.21
CA PRO A 70 10.79 8.99 -8.41
C PRO A 70 9.91 8.00 -9.19
N VAL A 71 9.89 8.16 -10.50
CA VAL A 71 9.23 7.26 -11.45
C VAL A 71 10.30 6.64 -12.33
N TYR A 72 10.59 5.37 -12.10
CA TYR A 72 11.52 4.56 -12.87
C TYR A 72 10.80 3.98 -14.09
N VAL A 73 11.37 4.24 -15.26
CA VAL A 73 10.85 3.77 -16.54
C VAL A 73 11.84 2.77 -17.11
N VAL A 74 11.36 1.55 -17.32
CA VAL A 74 12.17 0.43 -17.85
C VAL A 74 11.50 -0.17 -19.07
N ALA A 75 12.27 -0.87 -19.90
CA ALA A 75 11.70 -1.70 -20.97
C ALA A 75 10.84 -2.83 -20.38
N GLN A 76 9.86 -3.31 -21.16
CA GLN A 76 8.95 -4.39 -20.72
C GLN A 76 9.73 -5.66 -20.36
N ASP A 77 10.71 -6.06 -21.18
CA ASP A 77 11.53 -7.24 -20.93
C ASP A 77 12.27 -7.15 -19.59
N LEU A 78 12.86 -5.99 -19.29
CA LEU A 78 13.52 -5.74 -18.01
C LEU A 78 12.51 -5.78 -16.83
N MET A 79 11.30 -5.25 -17.02
CA MET A 79 10.26 -5.32 -15.99
C MET A 79 9.84 -6.76 -15.68
N ASP A 80 9.67 -7.59 -16.71
CA ASP A 80 9.28 -8.99 -16.55
C ASP A 80 10.40 -9.82 -15.89
N ASP A 81 11.66 -9.53 -16.23
CA ASP A 81 12.83 -10.12 -15.58
C ASP A 81 12.92 -9.76 -14.08
N LEU A 82 12.63 -8.50 -13.73
CA LEU A 82 12.68 -8.04 -12.34
C LEU A 82 11.65 -8.73 -11.43
N ALA A 83 10.41 -8.90 -11.90
CA ALA A 83 9.38 -9.55 -11.11
C ALA A 83 9.53 -11.07 -11.01
N GLY A 84 10.28 -11.70 -11.93
CA GLY A 84 10.38 -13.16 -12.02
C GLY A 84 9.09 -13.84 -12.50
N PHE A 85 8.11 -13.05 -12.97
CA PHE A 85 6.88 -13.49 -13.61
C PHE A 85 6.34 -12.35 -14.48
N PRO A 86 5.55 -12.65 -15.54
CA PRO A 86 5.00 -11.61 -16.41
C PRO A 86 4.17 -10.59 -15.61
N ILE A 87 4.60 -9.33 -15.56
CA ILE A 87 3.82 -8.28 -14.91
C ILE A 87 2.71 -7.85 -15.85
N HIS A 88 1.54 -8.45 -15.68
CA HIS A 88 0.41 -8.26 -16.60
C HIS A 88 -0.06 -6.79 -16.75
N ARG A 89 0.22 -5.93 -15.77
CA ARG A 89 -0.30 -4.55 -15.72
C ARG A 89 0.73 -3.45 -15.97
N GLY A 90 2.02 -3.73 -15.83
CA GLY A 90 3.10 -2.74 -16.07
C GLY A 90 3.09 -1.50 -15.16
N TYR A 91 2.42 -1.59 -14.01
CA TYR A 91 2.29 -0.52 -13.02
C TYR A 91 2.64 -1.05 -11.64
N LEU A 92 3.82 -0.70 -11.13
CA LEU A 92 4.24 -1.02 -9.76
C LEU A 92 4.57 0.25 -8.99
N ALA A 93 4.24 0.27 -7.72
CA ALA A 93 4.68 1.32 -6.81
C ALA A 93 5.07 0.75 -5.47
N LEU A 94 6.18 1.25 -4.95
CA LEU A 94 6.55 1.05 -3.57
C LEU A 94 5.87 2.14 -2.74
N GLY A 95 5.03 1.72 -1.80
CA GLY A 95 4.38 2.60 -0.84
C GLY A 95 4.96 2.41 0.56
N ARG A 96 4.81 3.42 1.41
CA ARG A 96 5.09 3.33 2.84
C ARG A 96 3.85 3.76 3.61
N TYR A 97 3.37 2.94 4.53
CA TYR A 97 2.25 3.33 5.39
C TYR A 97 2.63 4.51 6.28
N ALA A 98 1.71 5.47 6.43
CA ALA A 98 1.84 6.49 7.45
C ALA A 98 1.80 5.83 8.84
N PRO A 99 2.48 6.41 9.86
CA PRO A 99 2.37 5.92 11.23
C PRO A 99 0.90 5.81 11.65
N PRO A 100 0.49 4.71 12.30
CA PRO A 100 -0.88 4.54 12.73
C PRO A 100 -1.25 5.61 13.77
N LYS A 101 -2.44 6.19 13.63
CA LYS A 101 -3.00 7.04 14.67
C LYS A 101 -3.35 6.20 15.89
N SER A 102 -3.12 6.76 17.07
CA SER A 102 -3.58 6.17 18.32
C SER A 102 -5.11 6.21 18.40
N LEU A 103 -5.68 5.28 19.17
CA LEU A 103 -7.13 5.26 19.41
C LEU A 103 -7.60 6.57 20.05
N SER A 104 -6.81 7.15 20.94
CA SER A 104 -7.13 8.42 21.59
C SER A 104 -7.23 9.58 20.58
N GLU A 105 -6.31 9.65 19.60
CA GLU A 105 -6.38 10.66 18.54
C GLU A 105 -7.60 10.47 17.63
N ILE A 106 -7.96 9.22 17.34
CA ILE A 106 -9.15 8.90 16.53
C ILE A 106 -10.43 9.29 17.29
N LEU A 107 -10.52 8.96 18.57
CA LEU A 107 -11.69 9.20 19.41
C LEU A 107 -11.84 10.64 19.90
N ALA A 108 -10.85 11.51 19.65
CA ALA A 108 -10.91 12.93 20.03
C ALA A 108 -11.91 13.75 19.20
N GLY A 109 -12.43 13.21 18.09
CA GLY A 109 -13.47 13.87 17.29
C GLY A 109 -14.84 13.88 17.99
N GLU A 110 -15.65 14.90 17.74
CA GLU A 110 -16.99 15.04 18.35
C GLU A 110 -17.94 13.87 18.04
N ARG A 111 -17.83 13.28 16.84
CA ARG A 111 -18.54 12.07 16.42
C ARG A 111 -17.64 11.21 15.56
N VAL A 112 -17.43 9.96 15.99
CA VAL A 112 -16.52 9.01 15.36
C VAL A 112 -17.25 7.70 15.11
N ARG A 113 -17.25 7.22 13.87
CA ARG A 113 -17.73 5.90 13.47
C ARG A 113 -16.56 4.96 13.36
N VAL A 114 -16.62 3.86 14.11
CA VAL A 114 -15.56 2.85 14.15
C VAL A 114 -16.15 1.50 13.75
N VAL A 115 -15.45 0.79 12.87
CA VAL A 115 -15.72 -0.62 12.58
C VAL A 115 -14.71 -1.47 13.31
N VAL A 116 -15.18 -2.41 14.11
CA VAL A 116 -14.32 -3.38 14.82
C VAL A 116 -14.48 -4.73 14.15
N LEU A 117 -13.39 -5.28 13.62
CA LEU A 117 -13.35 -6.59 12.99
C LEU A 117 -12.71 -7.58 13.97
N SER A 118 -13.54 -8.50 14.47
CA SER A 118 -13.11 -9.59 15.37
C SER A 118 -13.43 -10.94 14.75
N GLY A 119 -12.52 -11.90 14.87
CA GLY A 119 -12.74 -13.27 14.41
C GLY A 119 -12.87 -13.46 12.88
N ILE A 120 -12.31 -12.55 12.06
CA ILE A 120 -12.38 -12.66 10.59
C ILE A 120 -11.46 -13.77 10.08
N ALA A 121 -11.99 -14.99 9.93
CA ALA A 121 -11.19 -16.14 9.51
C ALA A 121 -10.71 -16.08 8.03
N ASN A 122 -11.46 -15.40 7.16
CA ASN A 122 -11.17 -15.28 5.74
C ASN A 122 -10.72 -13.86 5.38
N THR A 123 -9.44 -13.71 5.07
CA THR A 123 -8.79 -12.44 4.68
C THR A 123 -9.16 -11.96 3.27
N ASP A 124 -9.73 -12.82 2.41
CA ASP A 124 -10.14 -12.44 1.05
C ASP A 124 -11.25 -11.38 1.06
N ASN A 125 -12.05 -11.35 2.13
CA ASN A 125 -13.12 -10.37 2.33
C ASN A 125 -12.61 -9.02 2.87
N MET A 126 -11.34 -8.92 3.27
CA MET A 126 -10.78 -7.71 3.88
C MET A 126 -10.87 -6.52 2.91
N GLY A 127 -10.55 -6.73 1.64
CA GLY A 127 -10.68 -5.67 0.64
C GLY A 127 -12.11 -5.14 0.48
N GLY A 128 -13.11 -6.01 0.59
CA GLY A 128 -14.53 -5.62 0.58
C GLY A 128 -14.91 -4.83 1.83
N LEU A 129 -14.51 -5.30 3.01
CA LEU A 129 -14.76 -4.63 4.29
C LEU A 129 -14.16 -3.22 4.33
N MET A 130 -12.90 -3.07 3.89
CA MET A 130 -12.24 -1.77 3.85
C MET A 130 -12.91 -0.82 2.86
N ARG A 131 -13.34 -1.30 1.69
CA ARG A 131 -14.11 -0.50 0.72
C ARG A 131 -15.46 -0.05 1.28
N ASN A 132 -16.19 -0.96 1.93
CA ASN A 132 -17.48 -0.63 2.53
C ASN A 132 -17.32 0.38 3.66
N ALA A 133 -16.33 0.20 4.54
CA ALA A 133 -16.01 1.15 5.60
C ALA A 133 -15.72 2.55 5.01
N ALA A 134 -14.95 2.63 3.93
CA ALA A 134 -14.66 3.89 3.25
C ALA A 134 -15.93 4.52 2.66
N ALA A 135 -16.76 3.72 1.99
CA ALA A 135 -18.01 4.17 1.38
C ALA A 135 -19.03 4.70 2.41
N PHE A 136 -19.07 4.11 3.61
CA PHE A 136 -19.95 4.55 4.70
C PHE A 136 -19.35 5.67 5.56
N GLY A 137 -18.17 6.20 5.20
CA GLY A 137 -17.51 7.28 5.95
C GLY A 137 -17.16 6.87 7.37
N VAL A 138 -16.69 5.63 7.55
CA VAL A 138 -16.12 5.15 8.82
C VAL A 138 -14.79 5.85 9.05
N ASP A 139 -14.59 6.37 10.25
CA ASP A 139 -13.39 7.14 10.60
C ASP A 139 -12.20 6.24 10.98
N ALA A 140 -12.46 5.02 11.46
CA ALA A 140 -11.43 4.02 11.74
C ALA A 140 -11.92 2.57 11.65
N VAL A 141 -11.02 1.67 11.23
CA VAL A 141 -11.19 0.22 11.33
C VAL A 141 -10.21 -0.31 12.39
N ILE A 142 -10.71 -1.11 13.33
CA ILE A 142 -9.90 -1.77 14.36
C ILE A 142 -9.87 -3.27 14.05
N LEU A 143 -8.66 -3.82 13.99
CA LEU A 143 -8.41 -5.24 13.75
C LEU A 143 -7.86 -5.91 15.01
N GLU A 144 -8.26 -7.15 15.25
CA GLU A 144 -7.70 -7.98 16.31
C GLU A 144 -6.27 -8.46 15.99
N PHE A 145 -5.42 -8.58 17.02
CA PHE A 145 -3.99 -8.90 16.86
C PHE A 145 -3.69 -10.20 16.09
N HIS A 146 -4.53 -11.23 16.25
CA HIS A 146 -4.35 -12.50 15.53
C HIS A 146 -4.60 -12.37 14.01
N LEU A 147 -5.38 -11.37 13.59
CA LEU A 147 -5.59 -11.03 12.17
C LEU A 147 -4.40 -10.25 11.62
N LEU A 148 -3.77 -9.42 12.45
CA LEU A 148 -2.55 -8.70 12.08
C LEU A 148 -1.38 -9.65 11.81
N ARG A 149 -1.24 -10.75 12.56
CA ARG A 149 -0.18 -11.76 12.31
C ARG A 149 -0.31 -12.54 11.01
N ARG A 150 -1.53 -12.67 10.46
CA ARG A 150 -1.76 -13.30 9.14
C ARG A 150 -1.69 -12.30 7.99
N ALA A 151 -1.92 -11.02 8.26
CA ALA A 151 -1.77 -9.94 7.29
C ALA A 151 -0.35 -9.34 7.28
N LEU A 152 0.45 -9.57 8.33
CA LEU A 152 1.82 -9.09 8.55
C LEU A 152 2.58 -10.18 9.35
N PRO A 153 3.50 -10.96 8.76
CA PRO A 153 4.24 -12.01 9.45
C PRO A 153 5.17 -11.50 10.55
N GLU A 154 5.61 -12.42 11.39
CA GLU A 154 6.15 -12.15 12.71
C GLU A 154 7.58 -11.60 12.74
N SER A 155 7.76 -10.41 13.31
CA SER A 155 8.95 -10.09 14.10
C SER A 155 8.65 -9.00 15.15
N HIS A 156 9.10 -9.19 16.40
CA HIS A 156 9.02 -8.29 17.58
C HIS A 156 8.05 -8.71 18.72
N PRO A 157 8.54 -9.46 19.74
CA PRO A 157 7.70 -10.00 20.81
C PRO A 157 7.42 -9.07 22.01
N ARG A 158 7.95 -7.84 22.10
CA ARG A 158 7.96 -7.12 23.41
C ARG A 158 7.51 -5.66 23.47
N GLN A 159 6.95 -5.09 22.40
CA GLN A 159 6.41 -3.71 22.47
C GLN A 159 5.03 -3.47 21.82
N CYS A 160 4.41 -4.48 21.20
CA CYS A 160 3.13 -4.34 20.50
C CYS A 160 1.90 -4.63 21.40
N ARG A 161 1.76 -3.98 22.56
CA ARG A 161 0.59 -4.23 23.43
C ARG A 161 -0.71 -3.50 23.04
N ARG A 162 -0.71 -2.56 22.09
CA ARG A 162 -1.92 -1.90 21.56
C ARG A 162 -1.69 -1.31 20.16
N ARG A 163 -1.35 -2.11 19.14
CA ARG A 163 -1.32 -1.61 17.76
C ARG A 163 -2.72 -1.71 17.16
N VAL A 164 -3.42 -0.58 17.14
CA VAL A 164 -4.57 -0.36 16.27
C VAL A 164 -4.00 -0.12 14.88
N ALA A 165 -4.32 -0.96 13.89
CA ALA A 165 -4.12 -0.62 12.49
C ALA A 165 -5.18 0.42 12.11
N GLY A 166 -4.97 1.66 12.53
CA GLY A 166 -5.84 2.78 12.21
C GLY A 166 -5.67 3.15 10.75
N ALA A 167 -6.33 2.44 9.85
CA ALA A 167 -6.63 2.99 8.53
C ALA A 167 -7.64 4.13 8.77
N ALA A 168 -7.14 5.34 8.99
CA ALA A 168 -7.94 6.56 8.91
C ALA A 168 -8.42 6.74 7.47
N LEU A 169 -9.56 6.12 7.14
CA LEU A 169 -10.13 6.20 5.80
C LEU A 169 -10.49 7.66 5.53
N SER A 170 -9.78 8.28 4.58
CA SER A 170 -10.04 9.67 4.20
C SER A 170 -11.45 9.77 3.66
N ARG A 171 -12.27 10.68 4.22
CA ARG A 171 -13.58 11.02 3.69
C ARG A 171 -13.41 11.54 2.26
N GLN A 172 -13.76 10.73 1.27
CA GLN A 172 -13.99 11.24 -0.08
C GLN A 172 -15.45 11.68 -0.12
N ASN A 173 -15.66 12.99 0.03
CA ASN A 173 -16.97 13.58 -0.26
C ASN A 173 -17.26 13.36 -1.75
N SER A 174 -18.34 12.62 -2.01
CA SER A 174 -19.03 12.64 -3.29
C SER A 174 -19.49 14.06 -3.57
N ALA A 175 -19.00 14.64 -4.66
CA ALA A 175 -19.72 15.66 -5.42
C ALA A 175 -20.31 14.98 -6.66
#